data_AF-A0A166PHD5-F1
#
_entry.id   AF-A0A166PHD5-F1
#
_cell.length_a   1.000
_cell.length_b   1.000
_cell.length_c   1.000
_cell.angle_alpha   90.00
_cell.angle_beta   90.00
_cell.angle_gamma   90.00
#
_symmetry.space_group_name_H-M   'P 1'
#
loop_
_entity.id
_entity.type
_entity.pdbx_description
1 polymer ?
#
loop_
_entity_poly.entity_id
_entity_poly.type
_entity_poly.pdbx_seq_one_letter_code
_entity_poly.pdbx_strand_id
1 'polypeptide(L)'
;MLIIHFVFKSSNTDQTLFRHPYLEQIGFVINNELKVLICEGCGCACTPKGIKDHLNKKHQNGKDKRSIDQAQVQAICDAQHITASLPIPDPTQVHLQFLGLRIHEGFGCAQCNYICGEVSSLETHYKQQADHPGQPPSSPPKIHYQHLTGRGKGSTFLKVTPRAVPTSTDILEDMIADLRKAANSAGGDPASKLNARQINPWMLTTKWYLHVEGADPLALKVRLG
;
A
#
# COMPACT_ATOMS: atom_id res chain seq x y z
N MET A 1 -23.70 -34.16 23.62
CA MET A 1 -22.94 -33.81 22.40
C MET A 1 -22.88 -32.29 22.36
N LEU A 2 -21.79 -31.70 22.86
CA LEU A 2 -21.63 -30.25 22.99
C LEU A 2 -21.23 -29.64 21.64
N ILE A 3 -22.05 -28.74 21.11
CA ILE A 3 -21.73 -27.90 19.97
C ILE A 3 -20.92 -26.72 20.49
N ILE A 4 -19.61 -26.74 20.28
CA ILE A 4 -18.73 -25.61 20.58
C ILE A 4 -18.97 -24.57 19.49
N HIS A 5 -19.75 -23.54 19.82
CA HIS A 5 -19.79 -22.30 19.05
C HIS A 5 -18.41 -21.62 19.16
N PHE A 6 -17.56 -21.81 18.17
CA PHE A 6 -16.43 -20.91 17.94
C PHE A 6 -16.99 -19.57 17.46
N VAL A 7 -17.35 -18.71 18.40
CA VAL A 7 -17.47 -17.28 18.14
C VAL A 7 -16.05 -16.77 17.94
N PHE A 8 -15.61 -16.70 16.69
CA PHE A 8 -14.48 -15.85 16.32
C PHE A 8 -14.90 -14.41 16.63
N LYS A 9 -14.53 -13.91 17.81
CA LYS A 9 -14.42 -12.47 18.04
C LYS A 9 -13.25 -12.00 17.19
N SER A 10 -13.51 -11.66 15.94
CA SER A 10 -12.61 -10.79 15.19
C SER A 10 -12.47 -9.49 15.98
N SER A 11 -11.32 -9.30 16.61
CA SER A 11 -10.89 -7.98 17.09
C SER A 11 -10.81 -7.06 15.87
N ASN A 12 -11.90 -6.33 15.66
CA ASN A 12 -12.18 -5.49 14.52
C ASN A 12 -11.34 -4.19 14.60
N THR A 13 -10.02 -4.30 14.40
CA THR A 13 -9.06 -3.19 14.57
C THR A 13 -8.42 -2.69 13.27
N ASP A 14 -8.82 -3.18 12.10
CA ASP A 14 -8.03 -2.95 10.87
C ASP A 14 -8.84 -2.51 9.63
N GLN A 15 -9.64 -1.44 9.77
CA GLN A 15 -9.96 -0.60 8.61
C GLN A 15 -9.64 0.88 8.91
N THR A 16 -8.36 1.15 9.11
CA THR A 16 -7.85 2.53 9.24
C THR A 16 -7.93 3.29 7.92
N LEU A 17 -8.03 2.60 6.77
CA LEU A 17 -8.27 3.20 5.47
C LEU A 17 -9.69 2.92 4.99
N PHE A 18 -10.43 3.99 4.72
CA PHE A 18 -11.73 3.94 4.06
C PHE A 18 -11.58 4.29 2.57
N ARG A 19 -12.06 3.38 1.73
CA ARG A 19 -12.03 3.48 0.27
C ARG A 19 -13.44 3.81 -0.22
N HIS A 20 -13.59 4.94 -0.89
CA HIS A 20 -14.85 5.36 -1.49
C HIS A 20 -14.71 5.29 -3.02
N PRO A 21 -15.65 4.70 -3.77
CA PRO A 21 -15.51 4.49 -5.21
C PRO A 21 -15.12 5.75 -5.99
N TYR A 22 -15.74 6.89 -5.66
CA TYR A 22 -15.40 8.17 -6.28
C TYR A 22 -14.00 8.68 -5.92
N LEU A 23 -13.55 8.50 -4.67
CA LEU A 23 -12.22 8.94 -4.25
C LEU A 23 -11.13 8.07 -4.89
N GLU A 24 -11.36 6.76 -5.01
CA GLU A 24 -10.44 5.85 -5.69
C GLU A 24 -10.28 6.21 -7.16
N GLN A 25 -11.37 6.60 -7.83
CA GLN A 25 -11.33 7.05 -9.21
C GLN A 25 -10.40 8.27 -9.41
N ILE A 26 -10.29 9.14 -8.41
CA ILE A 26 -9.39 10.31 -8.44
C ILE A 26 -8.06 10.07 -7.71
N GLY A 27 -7.79 8.84 -7.24
CA GLY A 27 -6.53 8.44 -6.62
C GLY A 27 -6.38 8.84 -5.15
N PHE A 28 -7.48 8.88 -4.40
CA PHE A 28 -7.51 9.23 -2.97
C PHE A 28 -8.19 8.17 -2.11
N VAL A 29 -7.73 8.08 -0.87
CA VAL A 29 -8.33 7.28 0.20
C VAL A 29 -8.48 8.13 1.47
N ILE A 30 -9.39 7.74 2.35
CA ILE A 30 -9.57 8.38 3.65
C ILE A 30 -8.82 7.59 4.71
N ASN A 31 -7.99 8.26 5.49
CA ASN A 31 -7.48 7.69 6.74
C ASN A 31 -8.44 8.05 7.88
N ASN A 32 -9.09 7.04 8.44
CA ASN A 32 -10.10 7.17 9.49
C ASN A 32 -9.50 7.56 10.85
N GLU A 33 -8.24 7.23 11.10
CA GLU A 33 -7.52 7.53 12.35
C GLU A 33 -7.15 9.02 12.40
N LEU A 34 -6.61 9.54 11.31
CA LEU A 34 -6.21 10.94 11.18
C LEU A 34 -7.33 11.86 10.70
N LYS A 35 -8.44 11.30 10.21
CA LYS A 35 -9.54 12.04 9.56
C LYS A 35 -9.06 12.95 8.44
N VAL A 36 -8.21 12.40 7.55
CA VAL A 36 -7.65 13.12 6.39
C VAL A 36 -7.79 12.33 5.10
N LEU A 37 -7.78 13.06 3.98
CA LEU A 37 -7.64 12.47 2.65
C LEU A 37 -6.15 12.25 2.34
N ILE A 38 -5.81 11.10 1.80
CA ILE A 38 -4.46 10.74 1.41
C ILE A 38 -4.44 10.45 -0.09
N CYS A 39 -3.52 11.07 -0.81
CA CYS A 39 -3.25 10.73 -2.20
C CYS A 39 -2.48 9.42 -2.27
N GLU A 40 -3.02 8.40 -2.94
CA GLU A 40 -2.34 7.10 -3.09
C GLU A 40 -1.09 7.19 -3.96
N GLY A 41 -1.04 8.17 -4.88
CA GLY A 41 0.08 8.34 -5.80
C GLY A 41 1.36 8.86 -5.15
N CYS A 42 1.26 9.65 -4.08
CA CYS A 42 2.44 10.23 -3.40
C CYS A 42 2.49 9.98 -1.89
N GLY A 43 1.40 9.48 -1.29
CA GLY A 43 1.30 9.22 0.15
C GLY A 43 1.28 10.49 1.00
N CYS A 44 0.80 11.62 0.46
CA CYS A 44 0.63 12.88 1.19
C CYS A 44 -0.85 13.12 1.56
N ALA A 45 -1.09 13.70 2.72
CA ALA A 45 -2.39 14.19 3.13
C ALA A 45 -2.77 15.49 2.40
N CYS A 46 -4.04 15.61 2.04
CA CYS A 46 -4.62 16.76 1.39
C CYS A 46 -5.88 17.21 2.13
N THR A 47 -6.15 18.51 2.13
CA THR A 47 -7.46 19.03 2.56
C THR A 47 -8.48 18.82 1.43
N PRO A 48 -9.79 18.77 1.74
CA PRO A 48 -10.82 18.60 0.72
C PRO A 48 -10.72 19.64 -0.42
N LYS A 49 -10.41 20.90 -0.07
CA LYS A 49 -10.22 22.00 -1.04
C LYS A 49 -8.89 21.90 -1.81
N GLY A 50 -7.88 21.25 -1.22
CA GLY A 50 -6.52 21.17 -1.77
C GLY A 50 -6.31 20.07 -2.81
N ILE A 51 -7.27 19.16 -3.01
CA ILE A 51 -7.13 18.01 -3.92
C ILE A 51 -6.79 18.45 -5.34
N LYS A 52 -7.55 19.41 -5.89
CA LYS A 52 -7.36 19.88 -7.27
C LYS A 52 -5.98 20.49 -7.48
N ASP A 53 -5.55 21.35 -6.56
CA ASP A 53 -4.24 21.98 -6.59
C ASP A 53 -3.11 20.97 -6.42
N HIS A 54 -3.30 19.99 -5.54
CA HIS A 54 -2.34 18.91 -5.32
C HIS A 54 -2.11 18.09 -6.60
N LEU A 55 -3.19 17.60 -7.23
CA LEU A 55 -3.12 16.83 -8.46
C LEU A 55 -2.45 17.61 -9.59
N ASN A 56 -2.82 18.89 -9.74
CA ASN A 56 -2.21 19.74 -10.77
C ASN A 56 -0.71 19.97 -10.55
N LYS A 57 -0.24 20.07 -9.29
CA LYS A 57 1.17 20.34 -8.99
C LYS A 57 2.03 19.08 -8.98
N LYS A 58 1.54 17.98 -8.41
CA LYS A 58 2.31 16.76 -8.13
C LYS A 58 2.05 15.61 -9.10
N HIS A 59 0.93 15.64 -9.81
CA HIS A 59 0.48 14.57 -10.69
C HIS A 59 0.06 15.11 -12.07
N GLN A 60 0.92 15.94 -12.68
CA GLN A 60 0.66 16.65 -13.94
C GLN A 60 0.27 15.73 -15.11
N ASN A 61 0.77 14.50 -15.12
CA ASN A 61 0.54 13.48 -16.15
C ASN A 61 -0.49 12.41 -15.73
N GLY A 62 -1.25 12.65 -14.65
CA GLY A 62 -2.30 11.74 -14.22
C GLY A 62 -3.31 11.53 -15.34
N LYS A 63 -3.57 10.26 -15.68
CA LYS A 63 -4.69 9.88 -16.54
C LYS A 63 -5.93 10.48 -15.89
N ASP A 64 -6.68 11.27 -16.65
CA ASP A 64 -7.89 11.93 -16.19
C ASP A 64 -7.70 13.13 -15.23
N LYS A 65 -7.36 14.30 -15.79
CA LYS A 65 -7.85 15.59 -15.25
C LYS A 65 -9.37 15.70 -15.43
N ARG A 66 -10.11 14.64 -15.09
CA ARG A 66 -11.58 14.68 -15.02
C ARG A 66 -11.93 15.82 -14.09
N SER A 67 -12.96 16.57 -14.48
CA SER A 67 -13.57 17.59 -13.64
C SER A 67 -13.80 16.99 -12.24
N ILE A 68 -12.99 17.39 -11.26
CA ILE A 68 -13.19 16.98 -9.88
C ILE A 68 -14.44 17.69 -9.43
N ASP A 69 -15.51 16.92 -9.20
CA ASP A 69 -16.69 17.41 -8.53
C ASP A 69 -16.34 17.69 -7.07
N GLN A 70 -16.05 18.95 -6.79
CA GLN A 70 -15.69 19.42 -5.46
C GLN A 70 -16.86 19.30 -4.47
N ALA A 71 -18.11 19.39 -4.94
CA ALA A 71 -19.28 19.24 -4.08
C ALA A 71 -19.41 17.77 -3.64
N GLN A 72 -19.17 16.82 -4.56
CA GLN A 72 -19.15 15.40 -4.21
C GLN A 72 -18.01 15.06 -3.24
N VAL A 73 -16.79 15.61 -3.45
CA VAL A 73 -15.68 15.46 -2.49
C VAL A 73 -16.09 15.97 -1.12
N GLN A 74 -16.68 17.17 -1.05
CA GLN A 74 -17.07 17.77 0.23
C GLN A 74 -18.15 16.95 0.93
N ALA A 75 -19.17 16.47 0.21
CA ALA A 75 -20.21 15.62 0.77
C ALA A 75 -19.66 14.32 1.37
N ILE A 76 -18.68 13.68 0.70
CA ILE A 76 -18.01 12.49 1.23
C ILE A 76 -17.19 12.84 2.48
N CYS A 77 -16.48 13.97 2.45
CA CYS A 77 -15.69 14.44 3.59
C CYS A 77 -16.57 14.73 4.81
N ASP A 78 -17.71 15.39 4.61
CA ASP A 78 -18.67 15.71 5.67
C ASP A 78 -19.27 14.43 6.27
N ALA A 79 -19.65 13.47 5.42
CA ALA A 79 -20.16 12.17 5.85
C ALA A 79 -19.13 11.33 6.64
N GLN A 80 -17.84 11.53 6.39
CA GLN A 80 -16.74 10.83 7.09
C GLN A 80 -16.09 11.69 8.20
N HIS A 81 -16.67 12.85 8.49
CA HIS A 81 -16.19 13.82 9.49
C HIS A 81 -14.73 14.26 9.27
N ILE A 82 -14.35 14.46 8.02
CA ILE A 82 -13.02 14.95 7.62
C ILE A 82 -12.96 16.46 7.81
N THR A 83 -11.96 16.93 8.55
CA THR A 83 -11.83 18.35 8.87
C THR A 83 -11.26 19.14 7.69
N ALA A 84 -11.62 20.42 7.58
CA ALA A 84 -11.12 21.31 6.54
C ALA A 84 -9.61 21.61 6.67
N SER A 85 -9.08 21.51 7.89
CA SER A 85 -7.66 21.65 8.21
C SER A 85 -7.03 20.29 8.52
N LEU A 86 -5.74 20.14 8.20
CA LEU A 86 -4.99 18.95 8.59
C LEU A 86 -4.76 18.95 10.11
N PRO A 87 -4.84 17.77 10.77
CA PRO A 87 -4.53 17.66 12.17
C PRO A 87 -3.06 18.04 12.39
N ILE A 88 -2.74 18.56 13.57
CA ILE A 88 -1.36 18.76 14.02
C ILE A 88 -1.14 17.71 15.10
N PRO A 89 -0.60 16.52 14.76
CA PRO A 89 -0.40 15.49 15.75
C PRO A 89 0.74 15.88 16.68
N ASP A 90 0.69 15.39 17.90
CA ASP A 90 1.71 15.69 18.91
C ASP A 90 3.08 15.16 18.44
N PRO A 91 4.08 16.05 18.23
CA PRO A 91 5.41 15.64 17.78
C PRO A 91 6.21 14.93 18.87
N THR A 92 5.77 14.99 20.14
CA THR A 92 6.47 14.36 21.27
C THR A 92 6.11 12.89 21.44
N GLN A 93 4.98 12.46 20.89
CA GLN A 93 4.51 11.08 20.98
C GLN A 93 5.03 10.25 19.80
N VAL A 94 5.49 9.02 20.10
CA VAL A 94 5.77 8.02 19.05
C VAL A 94 4.46 7.38 18.63
N HIS A 95 4.14 7.47 17.36
CA HIS A 95 2.91 6.92 16.79
C HIS A 95 3.19 5.58 16.10
N LEU A 96 2.19 4.69 16.02
CA LEU A 96 2.24 3.61 15.03
C LEU A 96 2.09 4.23 13.63
N GLN A 97 2.66 3.60 12.61
CA GLN A 97 2.54 4.12 11.25
C GLN A 97 1.06 4.35 10.90
N PHE A 98 0.76 5.53 10.37
CA PHE A 98 -0.54 5.83 9.80
C PHE A 98 -0.59 5.25 8.39
N LEU A 99 -1.57 4.39 8.13
CA LEU A 99 -1.72 3.77 6.82
C LEU A 99 -2.01 4.83 5.75
N GLY A 100 -1.52 4.59 4.53
CA GLY A 100 -1.64 5.49 3.38
C GLY A 100 -0.56 6.59 3.32
N LEU A 101 -0.05 7.05 4.46
CA LEU A 101 1.03 8.04 4.46
C LEU A 101 2.38 7.40 4.13
N ARG A 102 3.21 8.12 3.38
CA ARG A 102 4.56 7.67 3.03
C ARG A 102 5.46 7.67 4.27
N ILE A 103 6.12 6.54 4.51
CA ILE A 103 7.15 6.42 5.54
C ILE A 103 8.49 6.84 4.93
N HIS A 104 9.21 7.67 5.69
CA HIS A 104 10.55 8.13 5.37
C HIS A 104 11.53 7.69 6.45
N GLU A 105 12.79 7.57 6.06
CA GLU A 105 13.90 7.33 6.97
C GLU A 105 14.71 8.62 7.12
N GLY A 106 15.14 8.90 8.34
CA GLY A 106 15.94 10.08 8.63
C GLY A 106 16.57 10.00 10.01
N PHE A 107 16.80 11.16 10.61
CA PHE A 107 17.55 11.32 11.84
C PHE A 107 16.76 12.17 12.84
N GLY A 108 16.75 11.71 14.09
CA GLY A 108 16.25 12.47 15.22
C GLY A 108 17.39 13.17 15.97
N CYS A 109 17.10 14.32 16.58
CA CYS A 109 17.98 14.89 17.59
C CYS A 109 17.92 14.04 18.88
N ALA A 110 19.06 13.88 19.56
CA ALA A 110 19.12 13.18 20.84
C ALA A 110 18.72 14.09 22.03
N GLN A 111 18.75 15.40 21.83
CA GLN A 111 18.52 16.42 22.88
C GLN A 111 17.13 17.06 22.81
N CYS A 112 16.43 16.95 21.67
CA CYS A 112 15.09 17.51 21.50
C CYS A 112 14.29 16.72 20.45
N ASN A 113 13.01 17.08 20.25
CA ASN A 113 12.11 16.40 19.32
C ASN A 113 12.30 16.81 17.85
N TYR A 114 13.45 17.36 17.48
CA TYR A 114 13.75 17.73 16.11
C TYR A 114 13.99 16.48 15.24
N ILE A 115 13.39 16.47 14.04
CA ILE A 115 13.48 15.40 13.06
C ILE A 115 13.91 16.00 11.72
N CYS A 116 14.83 15.34 11.02
CA CYS A 116 15.26 15.74 9.69
C CYS A 116 15.56 14.53 8.80
N GLY A 117 15.55 14.73 7.48
CA GLY A 117 15.86 13.66 6.51
C GLY A 117 17.35 13.47 6.26
N GLU A 118 18.20 14.45 6.58
CA GLU A 118 19.60 14.50 6.17
C GLU A 118 20.50 14.89 7.36
N VAL A 119 21.69 14.26 7.47
CA VAL A 119 22.66 14.52 8.55
C VAL A 119 23.15 15.98 8.56
N SER A 120 23.32 16.60 7.39
CA SER A 120 23.71 18.01 7.26
C SER A 120 22.72 18.97 7.93
N SER A 121 21.42 18.64 7.88
CA SER A 121 20.36 19.40 8.55
C SER A 121 20.45 19.22 10.07
N LEU A 122 20.81 18.02 10.53
CA LEU A 122 21.05 17.74 11.95
C LEU A 122 22.26 18.51 12.48
N GLU A 123 23.37 18.54 11.74
CA GLU A 123 24.56 19.33 12.12
C GLU A 123 24.23 20.82 12.23
N THR A 124 23.46 21.34 11.28
CA THR A 124 23.01 22.73 11.29
C THR A 124 22.14 23.01 12.50
N HIS A 125 21.22 22.10 12.83
CA HIS A 125 20.38 22.18 14.03
C HIS A 125 21.22 22.24 15.32
N TYR A 126 22.19 21.33 15.50
CA TYR A 126 23.07 21.32 16.67
C TYR A 126 23.90 22.62 16.81
N LYS A 127 24.32 23.24 15.70
CA LYS A 127 25.05 24.52 15.72
C LYS A 127 24.17 25.71 16.08
N GLN A 128 22.88 25.65 15.76
CA GLN A 128 21.94 26.76 15.96
C GLN A 128 21.25 26.73 17.33
N GLN A 129 21.14 25.56 17.96
CA GLN A 129 20.50 25.42 19.26
C GLN A 129 21.50 25.63 20.40
N ALA A 130 21.21 26.60 21.27
CA ALA A 130 22.06 26.93 22.42
C ALA A 130 22.12 25.78 23.45
N ASP A 131 21.04 24.99 23.56
CA ASP A 131 20.91 23.90 24.52
C ASP A 131 21.52 22.58 24.01
N HIS A 132 22.24 22.59 22.88
CA HIS A 132 22.83 21.40 22.28
C HIS A 132 24.35 21.45 22.35
N PRO A 133 25.03 20.29 22.47
CA PRO A 133 26.47 20.25 22.26
C PRO A 133 26.76 20.75 20.84
N GLY A 134 27.86 21.45 20.60
CA GLY A 134 28.12 22.09 19.30
C GLY A 134 28.24 21.15 18.08
N GLN A 135 28.18 19.83 18.30
CA GLN A 135 28.19 18.81 17.27
C GLN A 135 27.21 17.66 17.59
N PRO A 136 26.59 17.04 16.56
CA PRO A 136 25.79 15.84 16.74
C PRO A 136 26.65 14.63 17.14
N PRO A 137 26.05 13.59 17.74
CA PRO A 137 26.77 12.36 18.07
C PRO A 137 27.32 11.68 16.80
N SER A 138 28.46 10.98 16.93
CA SER A 138 29.12 10.30 15.80
C SER A 138 28.24 9.28 15.07
N SER A 139 27.22 8.74 15.76
CA SER A 139 26.17 7.92 15.17
C SER A 139 24.81 8.47 15.57
N PRO A 140 24.21 9.38 14.78
CA PRO A 140 22.91 9.96 15.08
C PRO A 140 21.80 8.89 15.01
N PRO A 141 20.78 8.98 15.88
CA PRO A 141 19.72 7.98 15.93
C PRO A 141 18.90 8.02 14.65
N LYS A 142 18.93 6.91 13.90
CA LYS A 142 18.08 6.70 12.73
C LYS A 142 16.66 6.42 13.18
N ILE A 143 15.71 7.09 12.56
CA ILE A 143 14.29 6.98 12.89
C ILE A 143 13.45 6.88 11.62
N HIS A 144 12.31 6.19 11.73
CA HIS A 144 11.24 6.28 10.76
C HIS A 144 10.33 7.45 11.12
N TYR A 145 9.95 8.22 10.11
CA TYR A 145 9.04 9.34 10.28
C TYR A 145 8.04 9.46 9.13
N GLN A 146 6.90 10.05 9.42
CA GLN A 146 5.88 10.44 8.45
C GLN A 146 5.67 11.95 8.52
N HIS A 147 5.12 12.53 7.45
CA HIS A 147 4.58 13.89 7.48
C HIS A 147 3.24 13.91 6.76
N LEU A 148 2.37 14.83 7.18
CA LEU A 148 1.07 15.00 6.55
C LEU A 148 1.20 15.68 5.19
N THR A 149 1.98 16.76 5.11
CA THR A 149 2.23 17.50 3.87
C THR A 149 3.69 17.39 3.48
N GLY A 150 3.96 17.46 2.18
CA GLY A 150 5.33 17.63 1.69
C GLY A 150 5.99 18.92 2.20
N ARG A 151 7.28 19.11 1.91
CA ARG A 151 8.09 20.25 2.40
C ARG A 151 7.34 21.60 2.30
N GLY A 152 7.12 22.26 3.45
CA GLY A 152 6.44 23.56 3.51
C GLY A 152 6.15 24.03 4.94
N LYS A 153 5.66 25.28 5.07
CA LYS A 153 5.20 25.85 6.36
C LYS A 153 3.99 25.03 6.84
N GLY A 154 4.16 24.23 7.90
CA GLY A 154 3.14 23.32 8.43
C GLY A 154 3.38 21.83 8.19
N SER A 155 4.52 21.43 7.61
CA SER A 155 4.93 20.01 7.59
C SER A 155 5.45 19.61 8.97
N THR A 156 4.58 19.06 9.81
CA THR A 156 4.99 18.44 11.08
C THR A 156 5.54 17.05 10.79
N PHE A 157 6.76 16.78 11.23
CA PHE A 157 7.33 15.44 11.20
C PHE A 157 6.84 14.65 12.41
N LEU A 158 6.48 13.40 12.16
CA LEU A 158 5.91 12.49 13.14
C LEU A 158 6.83 11.30 13.23
N LYS A 159 7.39 11.04 14.41
CA LYS A 159 8.15 9.82 14.64
C LYS A 159 7.19 8.65 14.66
N VAL A 160 7.44 7.65 13.82
CA VAL A 160 6.57 6.48 13.70
C VAL A 160 7.32 5.18 13.87
N THR A 161 6.64 4.18 14.39
CA THR A 161 7.09 2.78 14.35
C THR A 161 6.39 2.07 13.19
N PRO A 162 7.12 1.50 12.22
CA PRO A 162 6.52 0.71 11.14
C PRO A 162 5.67 -0.43 11.70
N ARG A 163 4.47 -0.63 11.15
CA ARG A 163 3.64 -1.81 11.49
C ARG A 163 4.32 -3.04 10.93
N ALA A 164 4.48 -4.06 11.77
CA ALA A 164 4.93 -5.36 11.32
C ALA A 164 3.88 -5.91 10.33
N VAL A 165 4.26 -6.04 9.06
CA VAL A 165 3.46 -6.82 8.11
C VAL A 165 3.69 -8.28 8.51
N PRO A 166 2.64 -9.07 8.80
CA PRO A 166 2.80 -10.50 8.94
C PRO A 166 3.38 -11.02 7.63
N THR A 167 4.63 -11.48 7.66
CA THR A 167 5.28 -12.11 6.53
C THR A 167 4.59 -13.45 6.28
N SER A 168 3.42 -13.41 5.64
CA SER A 168 2.67 -14.57 5.15
C SER A 168 3.33 -15.10 3.87
N THR A 169 4.65 -15.24 3.87
CA THR A 169 5.35 -15.92 2.78
C THR A 169 5.02 -17.40 2.79
N ASP A 170 4.87 -17.99 3.99
CA ASP A 170 4.74 -19.43 4.15
C ASP A 170 3.46 -19.96 3.49
N ILE A 171 2.31 -19.28 3.68
CA ILE A 171 1.04 -19.73 3.10
C ILE A 171 1.06 -19.64 1.56
N LEU A 172 1.67 -18.60 1.01
CA LEU A 172 1.67 -18.35 -0.43
C LEU A 172 2.68 -19.24 -1.15
N GLU A 173 3.85 -19.46 -0.54
CA GLU A 173 4.84 -20.44 -0.99
C GLU A 173 4.30 -21.87 -0.88
N ASP A 174 3.58 -22.21 0.20
CA ASP A 174 2.94 -23.52 0.37
C ASP A 174 1.85 -23.74 -0.69
N MET A 175 1.01 -22.74 -0.98
CA MET A 175 0.03 -22.80 -2.07
C MET A 175 0.69 -23.00 -3.44
N ILE A 176 1.79 -22.28 -3.72
CA ILE A 176 2.54 -22.42 -4.98
C ILE A 176 3.21 -23.80 -5.06
N ALA A 177 3.75 -24.30 -3.95
CA ALA A 177 4.35 -25.63 -3.87
C ALA A 177 3.30 -26.72 -4.11
N ASP A 178 2.12 -26.60 -3.53
CA ASP A 178 1.01 -27.53 -3.75
C ASP A 178 0.51 -27.53 -5.19
N LEU A 179 0.39 -26.36 -5.83
CA LEU A 179 0.05 -26.26 -7.25
C LEU A 179 1.11 -26.92 -8.15
N ARG A 180 2.40 -26.72 -7.86
CA ARG A 180 3.51 -27.38 -8.58
C ARG A 180 3.48 -28.89 -8.39
N LYS A 181 3.19 -29.36 -7.17
CA LYS A 181 3.10 -30.79 -6.85
C LYS A 181 1.92 -31.44 -7.57
N ALA A 182 0.76 -30.80 -7.62
CA ALA A 182 -0.40 -31.26 -8.38
C ALA A 182 -0.11 -31.35 -9.88
N ALA A 183 0.56 -30.34 -10.46
CA ALA A 183 0.95 -30.34 -11.87
C ALA A 183 1.95 -31.46 -12.21
N ASN A 184 2.93 -31.73 -11.34
CA ASN A 184 3.92 -32.79 -11.55
C ASN A 184 3.37 -34.20 -11.29
N SER A 185 2.34 -34.32 -10.44
CA SER A 185 1.69 -35.60 -10.12
C SER A 185 0.61 -35.99 -11.12
N ALA A 186 0.20 -35.07 -11.99
CA ALA A 186 -0.56 -35.36 -13.20
C ALA A 186 0.36 -36.07 -14.22
N GLY A 187 0.71 -37.33 -13.90
CA GLY A 187 1.46 -38.21 -14.77
C GLY A 187 0.80 -38.27 -16.15
N GLY A 188 1.65 -38.28 -17.20
CA GLY A 188 1.22 -38.41 -18.58
C GLY A 188 0.31 -39.62 -18.75
N ASP A 189 -0.76 -39.42 -19.51
CA ASP A 189 -1.75 -40.46 -19.77
C ASP A 189 -1.09 -41.59 -20.58
N PRO A 190 -1.07 -42.85 -20.09
CA PRO A 190 -0.44 -43.96 -20.81
C PRO A 190 -1.13 -44.25 -22.16
N ALA A 191 -2.31 -43.67 -22.41
CA ALA A 191 -3.02 -43.78 -23.68
C ALA A 191 -2.53 -42.81 -24.77
N SER A 192 -1.79 -41.76 -24.42
CA SER A 192 -1.36 -40.73 -25.39
C SER A 192 -0.01 -41.08 -26.01
N LYS A 193 0.08 -40.99 -27.34
CA LYS A 193 1.36 -41.17 -28.07
C LYS A 193 2.18 -39.87 -28.10
N LEU A 194 1.67 -38.79 -27.53
CA LEU A 194 2.31 -37.49 -27.54
C LEU A 194 3.38 -37.43 -26.45
N ASN A 195 4.59 -37.01 -26.83
CA ASN A 195 5.68 -36.83 -25.88
C ASN A 195 5.32 -35.66 -24.94
N ALA A 196 5.17 -35.94 -23.64
CA ALA A 196 4.81 -34.94 -22.64
C ALA A 196 5.74 -33.72 -22.61
N ARG A 197 7.00 -33.85 -23.07
CA ARG A 197 7.94 -32.72 -23.20
C ARG A 197 7.62 -31.76 -24.36
N GLN A 198 6.77 -32.19 -25.29
CA GLN A 198 6.30 -31.39 -26.43
C GLN A 198 4.93 -30.74 -26.16
N ILE A 199 4.32 -31.01 -25.00
CA ILE A 199 3.00 -30.52 -24.62
C ILE A 199 3.17 -29.41 -23.58
N ASN A 200 2.52 -28.26 -23.80
CA ASN A 200 2.54 -27.16 -22.83
C ASN A 200 1.99 -27.64 -21.46
N PRO A 201 2.59 -27.26 -20.32
CA PRO A 201 2.10 -27.61 -18.99
C PRO A 201 0.61 -27.35 -18.76
N TRP A 202 0.06 -26.25 -19.30
CA TRP A 202 -1.38 -25.95 -19.21
C TRP A 202 -2.25 -26.99 -19.95
N MET A 203 -1.79 -27.48 -21.10
CA MET A 203 -2.46 -28.53 -21.87
C MET A 203 -2.43 -29.87 -21.11
N LEU A 204 -1.31 -30.18 -20.43
CA LEU A 204 -1.19 -31.37 -19.59
C LEU A 204 -2.18 -31.34 -18.43
N THR A 205 -2.23 -30.22 -17.69
CA THR A 205 -3.11 -30.06 -16.52
C THR A 205 -4.59 -30.13 -16.89
N THR A 206 -4.97 -29.52 -18.03
CA THR A 206 -6.37 -29.49 -18.50
C THR A 206 -6.76 -30.75 -19.28
N LYS A 207 -5.80 -31.62 -19.60
CA LYS A 207 -5.95 -32.77 -20.50
C LYS A 207 -6.52 -32.43 -21.87
N TRP A 208 -6.44 -31.16 -22.28
CA TRP A 208 -7.10 -30.68 -23.50
C TRP A 208 -6.51 -31.35 -24.76
N TYR A 209 -5.24 -31.78 -24.69
CA TYR A 209 -4.57 -32.54 -25.76
C TYR A 209 -5.31 -33.82 -26.14
N LEU A 210 -6.00 -34.50 -25.21
CA LEU A 210 -6.79 -35.70 -25.50
C LEU A 210 -7.98 -35.43 -26.43
N HIS A 211 -8.50 -34.21 -26.43
CA HIS A 211 -9.62 -33.82 -27.29
C HIS A 211 -9.19 -33.42 -28.70
N VAL A 212 -7.89 -33.22 -28.91
CA VAL A 212 -7.30 -32.86 -30.21
C VAL A 212 -6.47 -34.01 -30.79
N GLU A 213 -6.13 -35.01 -29.98
CA GLU A 213 -5.38 -36.19 -30.39
C GLU A 213 -6.20 -37.03 -31.39
N GLY A 214 -5.74 -37.07 -32.64
CA GLY A 214 -6.42 -37.78 -33.75
C GLY A 214 -7.43 -36.94 -34.54
N ALA A 215 -7.67 -35.68 -34.16
CA ALA A 215 -8.51 -34.77 -34.93
C ALA A 215 -7.74 -34.18 -36.11
N ASP A 216 -8.33 -34.21 -37.31
CA ASP A 216 -7.78 -33.51 -38.48
C ASP A 216 -7.90 -31.98 -38.25
N PRO A 217 -6.78 -31.22 -38.28
CA PRO A 217 -6.81 -29.77 -38.11
C PRO A 217 -7.72 -29.05 -39.12
N LEU A 218 -7.96 -29.62 -40.30
CA LEU A 218 -8.89 -29.06 -41.29
C LEU A 218 -10.36 -29.26 -40.88
N ALA A 219 -10.71 -30.36 -40.21
CA ALA A 219 -12.05 -30.64 -39.72
C ALA A 219 -12.43 -29.77 -38.50
N LEU A 220 -11.44 -29.40 -37.67
CA LEU A 220 -11.65 -28.52 -36.51
C LEU A 220 -11.99 -27.08 -36.90
N LYS A 221 -11.52 -26.60 -38.06
CA LYS A 221 -11.82 -25.26 -38.58
C LYS A 221 -13.28 -25.08 -39.01
N VAL A 222 -13.96 -26.15 -39.40
CA VAL A 222 -15.33 -26.10 -39.95
C VAL A 222 -16.40 -26.00 -38.85
N ARG A 223 -16.08 -26.40 -37.61
CA ARG A 223 -17.04 -26.42 -36.48
C ARG A 223 -17.06 -25.15 -35.61
N LEU A 224 -16.14 -24.22 -35.83
CA LEU A 224 -16.01 -22.98 -35.05
C LEU A 224 -16.34 -21.72 -35.88
N GLY A 225 -16.91 -21.89 -37.08
CA GLY A 225 -17.45 -20.82 -37.93
C GLY A 225 -18.95 -20.69 -37.78
#